data_AF-T1J6K3-F1
#
_entry.id   AF-T1J6K3-F1
#
_cell.length_a   1.000
_cell.length_b   1.000
_cell.length_c   1.000
_cell.angle_alpha   90.00
_cell.angle_beta   90.00
_cell.angle_gamma   90.00
#
_symmetry.space_group_name_H-M   'P 1'
#
loop_
_entity.id
_entity.type
_entity.pdbx_description
1 polymer ?
#
loop_
_entity_poly.entity_id
_entity_poly.type
_entity_poly.pdbx_seq_one_letter_code
_entity_poly.pdbx_strand_id
1 'polypeptide(L)'
;MGKRYYCDYCERSFADHAEGRKKHLNGVQHQRLRKQHYDRFRDAANILAEELPKKPCKRFGQTGQCDFGTACRFSHLTYDDIQRLRKQVDIDRFHRSNSLSSSLTGSALLNSWLTKRAERLATTKSSTSENPASALNWTLPNHLQSVPNLPVSVMPPSVLDFSEENVSTWG
;
A
#
# COMPACT_ATOMS: atom_id res chain seq x y z
N MET A 1 -33.70 11.26 -11.06
CA MET A 1 -32.32 11.60 -10.66
C MET A 1 -31.38 10.50 -11.16
N GLY A 2 -30.71 10.71 -12.30
CA GLY A 2 -29.81 9.70 -12.89
C GLY A 2 -28.48 9.59 -12.14
N LYS A 3 -27.87 8.40 -12.15
CA LYS A 3 -26.52 8.18 -11.61
C LYS A 3 -25.52 9.05 -12.41
N ARG A 4 -24.57 9.69 -11.73
CA ARG A 4 -23.51 10.50 -12.37
C ARG A 4 -22.17 9.81 -12.12
N TYR A 5 -21.34 9.75 -13.15
CA TYR A 5 -19.98 9.25 -13.05
C TYR A 5 -19.01 10.42 -12.87
N TYR A 6 -18.08 10.27 -11.93
CA TYR A 6 -17.00 11.21 -11.69
C TYR A 6 -15.67 10.57 -12.07
N CYS A 7 -14.82 11.30 -12.78
CA CYS A 7 -13.47 10.87 -13.10
C CYS A 7 -12.45 11.68 -12.31
N ASP A 8 -11.68 11.01 -11.44
CA ASP A 8 -10.69 11.67 -10.58
C ASP A 8 -9.55 12.32 -11.38
N TYR A 9 -9.14 11.72 -12.51
CA TYR A 9 -8.07 12.27 -13.35
C TYR A 9 -8.49 13.52 -14.12
N CYS A 10 -9.78 13.65 -14.43
CA CYS A 10 -10.32 14.73 -15.26
C CYS A 10 -11.11 15.76 -14.46
N GLU A 11 -11.36 15.52 -13.17
CA GLU A 11 -12.15 16.34 -12.26
C GLU A 11 -13.55 16.72 -12.81
N ARG A 12 -14.16 15.81 -13.57
CA ARG A 12 -15.43 16.06 -14.27
C ARG A 12 -16.49 15.04 -13.89
N SER A 13 -17.70 15.53 -13.61
CA SER A 13 -18.89 14.70 -13.44
C SER A 13 -19.79 14.76 -14.68
N PHE A 14 -20.23 13.61 -15.17
CA PHE A 14 -21.16 13.50 -16.30
C PHE A 14 -22.23 12.44 -16.04
N ALA A 15 -23.27 12.38 -16.88
CA ALA A 15 -24.33 11.37 -16.76
C ALA A 15 -23.75 9.96 -16.96
N ASP A 16 -24.05 9.03 -16.05
CA ASP A 16 -23.44 7.72 -16.05
C ASP A 16 -24.07 6.80 -17.11
N HIS A 17 -23.44 6.76 -18.28
CA HIS A 17 -23.74 5.83 -19.36
C HIS A 17 -22.50 4.96 -19.62
N ALA A 18 -22.66 3.63 -19.71
CA ALA A 18 -21.55 2.71 -19.88
C ALA A 18 -20.68 3.05 -21.11
N GLU A 19 -21.31 3.34 -22.24
CA GLU A 19 -20.64 3.72 -23.48
C GLU A 19 -19.95 5.10 -23.37
N GLY A 20 -20.61 6.05 -22.70
CA GLY A 20 -20.04 7.37 -22.42
C GLY A 20 -18.79 7.29 -21.53
N ARG A 21 -18.83 6.43 -20.51
CA ARG A 21 -17.69 6.17 -19.63
C ARG A 21 -16.53 5.54 -20.40
N LYS A 22 -16.80 4.54 -21.25
CA LYS A 22 -15.77 3.90 -22.08
C LYS A 22 -15.11 4.90 -23.04
N LYS A 23 -15.91 5.72 -23.72
CA LYS A 23 -15.40 6.79 -24.59
C LYS A 23 -14.58 7.83 -23.83
N HIS A 24 -15.00 8.19 -22.62
CA HIS A 24 -14.24 9.09 -21.74
C HIS A 24 -12.87 8.51 -21.38
N LEU A 25 -12.82 7.26 -20.90
CA LEU A 25 -11.59 6.59 -20.48
C LEU A 25 -10.60 6.39 -21.63
N ASN A 26 -11.12 6.08 -22.83
CA ASN A 26 -10.30 5.92 -24.04
C ASN A 26 -9.96 7.25 -24.72
N GLY A 27 -10.47 8.38 -24.21
CA GLY A 27 -10.18 9.69 -24.75
C GLY A 27 -8.74 10.09 -24.51
N VAL A 28 -8.12 10.72 -25.51
CA VAL A 28 -6.72 11.20 -25.45
C VAL A 28 -6.46 12.10 -24.24
N GLN A 29 -7.44 12.93 -23.88
CA GLN A 29 -7.31 13.81 -22.71
C GLN A 29 -7.25 13.04 -21.40
N HIS A 30 -8.10 12.04 -21.21
CA HIS A 30 -8.05 11.17 -20.02
C HIS A 30 -6.73 10.41 -19.98
N GLN A 31 -6.31 9.80 -21.11
CA GLN A 31 -5.04 9.08 -21.20
C GLN A 31 -3.84 9.97 -20.85
N ARG A 32 -3.81 11.22 -21.35
CA ARG A 32 -2.75 12.19 -21.06
C ARG A 32 -2.73 12.58 -19.58
N LEU A 33 -3.88 12.90 -18.99
CA LEU A 33 -3.99 13.27 -17.57
C LEU A 33 -3.63 12.11 -16.66
N ARG A 34 -4.12 10.90 -16.99
CA ARG A 34 -3.77 9.67 -16.29
C ARG A 34 -2.27 9.41 -16.34
N LYS A 35 -1.64 9.55 -17.51
CA LYS A 35 -0.19 9.41 -17.65
C LYS A 35 0.56 10.46 -16.80
N GLN A 36 0.17 11.74 -16.90
CA GLN A 36 0.77 12.82 -16.11
C GLN A 36 0.65 12.60 -14.61
N HIS A 37 -0.49 12.05 -14.15
CA HIS A 37 -0.68 11.66 -12.77
C HIS A 37 0.38 10.64 -12.34
N TYR A 38 0.53 9.53 -13.06
CA TYR A 38 1.54 8.51 -12.72
C TYR A 38 2.98 9.00 -12.90
N ASP A 39 3.24 9.85 -13.89
CA ASP A 39 4.56 10.45 -14.11
C ASP A 39 5.01 11.29 -12.89
N ARG A 40 4.08 11.93 -12.17
CA ARG A 40 4.37 12.68 -10.92
C ARG A 40 4.79 11.77 -9.77
N PHE A 41 4.25 10.56 -9.70
CA PHE A 41 4.54 9.59 -8.63
C PHE A 41 5.59 8.55 -9.07
N ARG A 42 6.32 8.82 -10.15
CA ARG A 42 7.34 7.91 -10.67
C ARG A 42 8.57 7.94 -9.76
N ASP A 43 9.01 6.77 -9.32
CA ASP A 43 10.18 6.64 -8.46
C ASP A 43 11.43 7.21 -9.13
N ALA A 44 12.20 8.02 -8.39
CA ALA A 44 13.45 8.61 -8.88
C ALA A 44 14.45 7.54 -9.35
N ALA A 45 14.46 6.38 -8.69
CA ALA A 45 15.29 5.24 -9.06
C ALA A 45 14.92 4.68 -10.44
N ASN A 46 13.62 4.61 -10.74
CA ASN A 46 13.14 4.11 -12.03
C ASN A 46 13.44 5.10 -13.16
N ILE A 47 13.29 6.41 -12.90
CA ILE A 47 13.68 7.46 -13.86
C ILE A 47 15.18 7.36 -14.17
N LEU A 48 16.01 7.25 -13.14
CA LEU A 48 17.46 7.14 -13.31
C LEU A 48 17.86 5.88 -14.09
N ALA A 49 17.25 4.72 -13.79
CA ALA A 49 17.52 3.48 -14.50
C ALA A 49 17.17 3.55 -15.99
N GLU A 50 16.10 4.26 -16.35
CA GLU A 50 15.71 4.45 -17.75
C GLU A 50 16.56 5.49 -18.49
N GLU A 51 16.98 6.57 -17.81
CA GLU A 51 17.71 7.67 -18.44
C GLU A 51 19.21 7.38 -18.60
N LEU A 52 19.84 6.64 -17.68
CA LEU A 52 21.28 6.31 -17.78
C LEU A 52 21.71 5.57 -19.06
N PRO A 53 20.98 4.55 -19.57
CA PRO A 53 21.37 3.88 -20.81
C PRO A 53 21.02 4.70 -22.07
N LYS A 54 20.20 5.74 -21.94
CA LYS A 54 19.82 6.60 -23.08
C LYS A 54 20.96 7.56 -23.39
N LYS A 55 21.35 7.63 -24.67
CA LYS A 55 22.26 8.67 -25.13
C LYS A 55 21.60 10.05 -24.99
N PRO A 56 22.34 11.11 -24.64
CA PRO A 56 21.78 12.45 -24.54
C PRO A 56 21.30 12.95 -25.91
N CYS A 57 20.17 13.64 -25.93
CA CYS A 57 19.56 14.18 -27.13
C CYS A 57 20.39 15.34 -27.67
N LYS A 58 20.98 15.19 -28.86
CA LYS A 58 21.80 16.24 -29.49
C LYS A 58 21.00 17.51 -29.77
N ARG A 59 19.77 17.39 -30.28
CA ARG A 59 18.91 18.54 -30.58
C ARG A 59 18.60 19.31 -29.31
N PHE A 60 18.06 18.64 -28.29
CA PHE A 60 17.75 19.27 -27.01
C PHE A 60 18.99 19.91 -26.36
N GLY A 61 20.14 19.24 -26.40
CA GLY A 61 21.38 19.80 -25.84
C GLY A 61 21.93 21.02 -26.59
N GLN A 62 21.59 21.21 -27.87
CA GLN A 62 22.07 22.33 -28.69
C GLN A 62 21.08 23.49 -28.75
N THR A 63 19.80 23.19 -28.96
CA THR A 63 18.75 24.21 -29.16
C THR A 63 17.86 24.40 -27.94
N GLY A 64 17.95 23.55 -26.92
CA GLY A 64 17.03 23.55 -25.77
C GLY A 64 15.62 23.07 -26.10
N GLN A 65 15.34 22.69 -27.35
CA GLN A 65 14.04 22.29 -27.82
C GLN A 65 14.12 21.01 -28.66
N CYS A 66 13.21 20.07 -28.39
CA CYS A 66 13.10 18.82 -29.11
C CYS A 66 11.67 18.62 -29.60
N ASP A 67 11.50 18.38 -30.90
CA ASP A 67 10.19 18.18 -31.54
C ASP A 67 9.43 16.96 -30.99
N PHE A 68 10.17 15.98 -30.44
CA PHE A 68 9.61 14.76 -29.85
C PHE A 68 9.18 14.93 -28.39
N GLY A 69 9.50 16.05 -27.74
CA GLY A 69 9.11 16.36 -26.36
C GLY A 69 9.43 15.23 -25.37
N THR A 70 8.43 14.80 -24.58
CA THR A 70 8.56 13.72 -23.59
C THR A 70 8.57 12.31 -24.20
N ALA A 71 8.31 12.17 -25.50
CA ALA A 71 8.34 10.90 -26.22
C ALA A 71 9.68 10.65 -26.92
N CYS A 72 10.68 11.52 -26.70
CA CYS A 72 12.00 11.37 -27.28
C CYS A 72 12.68 10.06 -26.82
N ARG A 73 13.31 9.36 -27.77
CA ARG A 73 14.08 8.13 -27.51
C ARG A 73 15.38 8.41 -26.73
N PHE A 74 15.87 9.66 -26.78
CA PHE A 74 17.12 10.11 -26.19
C PHE A 74 16.86 10.87 -24.88
N SER A 75 17.86 10.88 -23.99
CA SER A 75 17.72 11.58 -22.71
C SER A 75 17.71 13.09 -22.90
N HIS A 76 16.77 13.77 -22.24
CA HIS A 76 16.74 15.23 -22.12
C HIS A 76 17.33 15.73 -20.80
N LEU A 77 17.79 14.82 -19.93
CA LEU A 77 18.36 15.22 -18.65
C LEU A 77 19.78 15.73 -18.85
N THR A 78 20.08 16.84 -18.19
CA THR A 78 21.45 17.34 -18.10
C THR A 78 22.24 16.52 -17.08
N TYR A 79 23.57 16.68 -17.07
CA TYR A 79 24.41 16.04 -16.05
C TYR A 79 23.95 16.38 -14.63
N ASP A 80 23.60 17.65 -14.38
CA ASP A 80 23.13 18.10 -13.07
C ASP A 80 21.80 17.45 -12.67
N ASP A 81 20.88 17.25 -13.62
CA ASP A 81 19.62 16.56 -13.35
C ASP A 81 19.84 15.10 -12.95
N ILE A 82 20.78 14.42 -13.61
CA ILE A 82 21.18 13.05 -13.24
C ILE A 82 21.78 13.02 -11.82
N GLN A 83 22.61 14.01 -11.46
CA GLN A 83 23.16 14.09 -10.10
C GLN A 83 22.07 14.36 -9.05
N ARG A 84 21.10 15.22 -9.35
CA ARG A 84 19.94 15.44 -8.45
C ARG A 84 19.14 14.17 -8.26
N LEU A 85 18.86 13.42 -9.32
CA LEU A 85 18.17 12.13 -9.23
C LEU A 85 18.94 11.12 -8.38
N ARG A 86 20.27 11.03 -8.53
CA ARG A 86 21.11 10.17 -7.69
C ARG A 86 20.94 10.50 -6.20
N LYS A 87 21.06 11.78 -5.85
CA LYS A 87 20.88 12.24 -4.46
C LYS A 87 19.49 11.90 -3.94
N GLN A 88 18.44 12.06 -4.75
CA GLN A 88 17.08 11.71 -4.36
C GLN A 88 16.94 10.21 -4.09
N VAL A 89 17.54 9.36 -4.94
CA VAL A 89 17.53 7.90 -4.74
C VAL A 89 18.21 7.51 -3.43
N ASP A 90 19.34 8.13 -3.10
CA ASP A 90 20.06 7.87 -1.85
C ASP A 90 19.23 8.30 -0.63
N ILE A 91 18.57 9.46 -0.70
CA ILE A 91 17.66 9.96 0.33
C ILE A 91 16.46 9.01 0.49
N ASP A 92 15.80 8.61 -0.60
CA ASP A 92 14.65 7.71 -0.57
C ASP A 92 15.04 6.33 0.01
N ARG A 93 16.22 5.82 -0.34
CA ARG A 93 16.77 4.57 0.22
C ARG A 93 17.02 4.71 1.72
N PHE A 94 17.58 5.83 2.16
CA PHE A 94 17.78 6.12 3.58
C PHE A 94 16.47 6.22 4.34
N HIS A 95 15.46 6.92 3.82
CA HIS A 95 14.14 6.98 4.45
C HIS A 95 13.46 5.61 4.53
N ARG A 96 13.59 4.78 3.48
CA ARG A 96 13.05 3.41 3.49
C ARG A 96 13.77 2.53 4.51
N SER A 97 15.10 2.56 4.58
CA SER A 97 15.86 1.79 5.57
C SER A 97 15.62 2.28 6.99
N ASN A 98 15.53 3.60 7.20
CA ASN A 98 15.25 4.19 8.50
C ASN A 98 13.80 3.93 8.95
N SER A 99 12.83 3.90 8.03
CA SER A 99 11.46 3.47 8.32
C SER A 99 11.43 2.01 8.76
N LEU A 100 12.19 1.13 8.09
CA LEU A 100 12.32 -0.27 8.50
C LEU A 100 13.01 -0.41 9.87
N SER A 101 14.03 0.41 10.14
CA SER A 101 14.67 0.52 11.45
C SER A 101 13.72 1.06 12.53
N SER A 102 12.84 1.99 12.19
CA SER A 102 11.77 2.51 13.07
C SER A 102 10.65 1.48 13.26
N SER A 103 10.43 0.58 12.31
CA SER A 103 9.54 -0.58 12.51
C SER A 103 10.16 -1.59 13.48
N LEU A 104 11.49 -1.71 13.53
CA LEU A 104 12.19 -2.51 14.55
C LEU A 104 12.07 -1.86 15.94
N THR A 105 12.06 -0.52 16.06
CA THR A 105 11.74 0.13 17.34
C THR A 105 10.27 -0.03 17.72
N GLY A 106 9.34 -0.04 16.75
CA GLY A 106 7.95 -0.43 16.97
C GLY A 106 7.80 -1.85 17.53
N SER A 107 8.57 -2.80 17.00
CA SER A 107 8.67 -4.17 17.54
C SER A 107 9.27 -4.17 18.95
N ALA A 108 10.33 -3.41 19.21
CA ALA A 108 10.90 -3.30 20.56
C ALA A 108 9.91 -2.68 21.57
N LEU A 109 9.13 -1.68 21.15
CA LEU A 109 8.10 -1.03 21.97
C LEU A 109 6.93 -1.97 22.24
N LEU A 110 6.49 -2.73 21.22
CA LEU A 110 5.48 -3.79 21.36
C LEU A 110 5.95 -4.88 22.33
N ASN A 111 7.19 -5.37 22.19
CA ASN A 111 7.77 -6.37 23.08
C ASN A 111 7.86 -5.85 24.52
N SER A 112 8.29 -4.60 24.73
CA SER A 112 8.34 -3.98 26.07
C SER A 112 6.96 -3.80 26.71
N TRP A 113 5.91 -3.62 25.90
CA TRP A 113 4.53 -3.56 26.37
C TRP A 113 4.01 -4.96 26.73
N LEU A 114 4.31 -5.97 25.90
CA LEU A 114 3.96 -7.36 26.14
C LEU A 114 4.59 -7.89 27.44
N THR A 115 5.86 -7.58 27.71
CA THR A 115 6.52 -7.99 28.96
C THR A 115 5.88 -7.36 30.19
N LYS A 116 5.66 -6.03 30.20
CA LYS A 116 4.95 -5.35 31.28
C LYS A 116 3.53 -5.89 31.52
N ARG A 117 2.84 -6.31 30.46
CA ARG A 117 1.52 -6.93 30.57
C ARG A 117 1.62 -8.33 31.19
N ALA A 118 2.60 -9.13 30.79
CA ALA A 118 2.83 -10.46 31.37
C ALA A 118 3.17 -10.37 32.86
N GLU A 119 3.99 -9.41 33.28
CA GLU A 119 4.33 -9.15 34.68
C GLU A 119 3.08 -8.77 35.51
N ARG A 120 2.20 -7.91 34.97
CA ARG A 120 0.91 -7.58 35.60
C ARG A 120 0.01 -8.79 35.76
N LEU A 121 -0.04 -9.68 34.77
CA LEU A 121 -0.82 -10.91 34.84
C LEU A 121 -0.21 -11.93 35.82
N ALA A 122 1.11 -11.98 35.95
CA ALA A 122 1.80 -12.85 36.90
C ALA A 122 1.62 -12.39 38.36
N THR A 123 1.65 -11.08 38.60
CA THR A 123 1.39 -10.50 39.93
C THR A 123 -0.05 -10.72 40.39
N THR A 124 -1.03 -10.73 39.47
CA THR A 124 -2.42 -11.09 39.79
C THR A 124 -2.67 -12.60 39.99
N LYS A 125 -1.72 -13.47 39.63
CA LYS A 125 -1.85 -14.94 39.74
C LYS A 125 -1.29 -15.53 41.05
N SER A 126 -0.77 -14.72 41.97
CA SER A 126 -0.36 -15.19 43.32
C SER A 126 -1.54 -15.45 44.26
N SER A 127 -2.78 -15.25 43.82
CA SER A 127 -3.98 -15.79 44.46
C SER A 127 -4.96 -16.20 43.37
N THR A 128 -5.30 -17.50 43.34
CA THR A 128 -6.21 -18.18 42.41
C THR A 128 -5.51 -18.92 41.25
N SER A 129 -5.33 -20.21 41.48
CA SER A 129 -5.05 -21.25 40.48
C SER A 129 -6.23 -21.35 39.50
N GLU A 130 -6.11 -20.78 38.31
CA GLU A 130 -6.98 -21.10 37.18
C GLU A 130 -6.12 -21.34 35.93
N ASN A 131 -6.37 -22.47 35.27
CA ASN A 131 -5.69 -22.97 34.08
C ASN A 131 -5.55 -21.91 32.95
N PRO A 132 -4.41 -21.85 32.24
CA PRO A 132 -4.22 -20.92 31.11
C PRO A 132 -5.09 -21.24 29.88
N ALA A 133 -5.77 -22.40 29.84
CA ALA A 133 -6.74 -22.75 28.81
C ALA A 133 -8.08 -21.97 28.93
N SER A 134 -8.35 -21.34 30.08
CA SER A 134 -9.63 -20.64 30.33
C SER A 134 -9.65 -19.18 29.83
N ALA A 135 -8.56 -18.68 29.23
CA ALA A 135 -8.47 -17.30 28.76
C ALA A 135 -9.06 -17.08 27.35
N LEU A 136 -9.46 -18.15 26.65
CA LEU A 136 -10.11 -18.11 25.34
C LEU A 136 -11.59 -18.52 25.42
N ASN A 137 -12.25 -18.20 26.52
CA ASN A 137 -13.66 -18.56 26.71
C ASN A 137 -14.56 -17.47 26.10
N TRP A 138 -14.47 -17.27 24.78
CA TRP A 138 -15.51 -16.53 24.05
C TRP A 138 -16.77 -17.39 24.08
N THR A 139 -17.66 -17.06 25.00
CA THR A 139 -18.95 -17.74 25.16
C THR A 139 -20.01 -16.99 24.36
N LEU A 140 -20.90 -17.74 23.71
CA LEU A 140 -22.04 -17.15 23.02
C LEU A 140 -22.88 -16.34 24.02
N PRO A 141 -23.38 -15.16 23.66
CA PRO A 141 -24.37 -14.45 24.45
C PRO A 141 -25.54 -15.38 24.84
N ASN A 142 -26.02 -15.30 26.10
CA ASN A 142 -27.00 -16.24 26.67
C ASN A 142 -28.26 -16.47 25.81
N HIS A 143 -28.70 -15.47 25.04
CA HIS A 143 -29.87 -15.56 24.16
C HIS A 143 -29.64 -16.45 22.93
N LEU A 144 -28.39 -16.66 22.52
CA LEU A 144 -28.03 -17.52 21.39
C LEU A 144 -27.71 -18.95 21.83
N GLN A 145 -27.41 -19.17 23.12
CA GLN A 145 -27.11 -20.51 23.64
C GLN A 145 -28.31 -21.47 23.55
N SER A 146 -29.53 -20.94 23.61
CA SER A 146 -30.77 -21.74 23.56
C SER A 146 -31.32 -21.95 22.14
N VAL A 147 -30.66 -21.43 21.10
CA VAL A 147 -31.13 -21.56 19.71
C VAL A 147 -30.52 -22.82 19.09
N PRO A 148 -31.33 -23.82 18.69
CA PRO A 148 -30.81 -24.98 17.98
C PRO A 148 -30.35 -24.59 16.56
N ASN A 149 -29.19 -25.10 16.13
CA ASN A 149 -28.59 -24.92 14.80
C ASN A 149 -28.19 -23.48 14.45
N LEU A 150 -27.22 -22.92 15.18
CA LEU A 150 -26.59 -21.66 14.81
C LEU A 150 -25.82 -21.79 13.49
N PRO A 151 -25.90 -20.80 12.59
CA PRO A 151 -25.07 -20.79 11.39
C PRO A 151 -23.59 -20.72 11.77
N VAL A 152 -22.73 -21.39 10.99
CA VAL A 152 -21.27 -21.50 11.20
C VAL A 152 -20.61 -20.14 11.44
N SER A 153 -21.08 -19.07 10.79
CA SER A 153 -20.57 -17.70 10.96
C SER A 153 -20.76 -17.10 12.35
N VAL A 154 -21.63 -17.68 13.18
CA VAL A 154 -21.98 -17.19 14.53
C VAL A 154 -21.42 -18.13 15.60
N MET A 155 -20.87 -19.28 15.23
CA MET A 155 -20.19 -20.17 16.16
C MET A 155 -18.81 -19.60 16.55
N PRO A 156 -18.42 -19.69 17.83
CA PRO A 156 -17.12 -19.24 18.26
C PRO A 156 -16.07 -20.23 17.72
N PRO A 157 -14.93 -19.73 17.21
CA PRO A 157 -13.87 -20.62 16.73
C PRO A 157 -13.31 -21.43 17.91
N SER A 158 -13.20 -22.73 17.71
CA SER A 158 -12.65 -23.67 18.68
C SER A 158 -11.12 -23.65 18.62
N VAL A 159 -10.46 -24.07 19.70
CA VAL A 159 -8.99 -24.22 19.72
C VAL A 159 -8.47 -25.17 18.63
N LEU A 160 -9.32 -26.10 18.15
CA LEU A 160 -8.97 -27.04 17.09
C LEU A 160 -8.91 -26.37 15.70
N ASP A 161 -9.71 -25.32 15.48
CA ASP A 161 -9.75 -24.60 14.20
C ASP A 161 -8.45 -23.83 13.92
N PHE A 162 -7.70 -23.48 14.97
CA PHE A 162 -6.41 -22.78 14.84
C PHE A 162 -5.22 -23.73 14.71
N SER A 163 -5.39 -25.03 14.99
CA SER A 163 -4.34 -26.03 14.79
C SER A 163 -4.22 -26.53 13.35
N GLU A 164 -5.22 -26.28 12.50
CA GLU A 164 -5.24 -26.65 11.08
C GLU A 164 -4.91 -25.46 10.16
N GLU A 165 -3.95 -24.62 10.55
CA GLU A 165 -3.45 -23.56 9.69
C GLU A 165 -2.61 -24.13 8.53
N ASN A 166 -3.27 -24.57 7.45
CA ASN A 166 -2.65 -24.57 6.13
C ASN A 166 -2.61 -23.12 5.62
N VAL A 167 -1.65 -22.33 6.15
CA VAL A 167 -1.38 -20.98 5.67
C VAL A 167 -0.94 -21.09 4.22
N SER A 168 -1.91 -20.99 3.31
CA SER A 168 -1.62 -20.93 1.90
C SER A 168 -0.83 -19.64 1.66
N THR A 169 0.45 -19.80 1.34
CA THR A 169 1.29 -18.70 0.86
C THR A 169 0.65 -18.17 -0.40
N TRP A 170 0.20 -16.92 -0.37
CA TRP A 170 -0.29 -16.25 -1.56
C TRP A 170 0.88 -16.17 -2.56
N GLY A 171 0.73 -16.87 -3.68
CA GLY A 171 1.64 -16.78 -4.83
C GLY A 171 1.35 -15.57 -5.69
#